data_AF-A0A6N8HL92-F1
#
_entry.id   AF-A0A6N8HL92-F1
#
_cell.length_a   1.000
_cell.length_b   1.000
_cell.length_c   1.000
_cell.angle_alpha   90.00
_cell.angle_beta   90.00
_cell.angle_gamma   90.00
#
_symmetry.space_group_name_H-M   'P 1'
#
loop_
_entity.id
_entity.type
_entity.pdbx_description
1 polymer ?
#
loop_
_entity_poly.entity_id
_entity_poly.type
_entity_poly.pdbx_seq_one_letter_code
_entity_poly.pdbx_strand_id
1 'polypeptide(L)'
;MKKISILDTSVATKNIGDEIIVDSVKKEILKIFNRKSMFFNIPTHEIISRHSRRIIKESNYSFVAGTNLLSSKQNIIKANQWNINFYDAMKFDNVILMGLGGRIIKRKLAY
;
A
#
# COMPACT_ATOMS: atom_id res chain seq x y z
N MET A 1 12.06 4.86 20.58
CA MET A 1 12.02 5.17 19.13
C MET A 1 10.90 4.35 18.50
N LYS A 2 9.95 4.96 17.81
CA LYS A 2 8.86 4.22 17.14
C LYS A 2 9.37 3.63 15.84
N LYS A 3 9.02 2.38 15.54
CA LYS A 3 9.27 1.71 14.24
C LYS A 3 8.03 1.87 13.37
N ILE A 4 8.21 2.36 12.15
CA ILE A 4 7.13 2.62 11.21
C ILE A 4 7.47 1.94 9.90
N SER A 5 6.60 1.06 9.43
CA SER A 5 6.73 0.44 8.11
C SER A 5 5.87 1.17 7.10
N ILE A 6 6.43 1.41 5.92
CA ILE A 6 5.75 1.96 4.75
C ILE A 6 5.87 0.91 3.65
N LEU A 7 4.74 0.30 3.31
CA LEU A 7 4.58 -0.60 2.19
C LEU A 7 4.39 0.27 0.95
N ASP A 8 5.38 0.25 0.07
CA ASP A 8 5.54 1.15 -1.06
C ASP A 8 5.10 0.49 -2.36
N THR A 9 4.02 1.00 -2.96
CA THR A 9 3.49 0.50 -4.25
C THR A 9 4.03 1.24 -5.47
N SER A 10 4.99 2.15 -5.34
CA SER A 10 5.58 2.84 -6.49
C SER A 10 6.84 2.14 -7.01
N VAL A 11 7.46 1.27 -6.22
CA VAL A 11 8.69 0.58 -6.63
C VAL A 11 8.41 -0.38 -7.78
N ALA A 12 8.95 -0.11 -8.97
CA ALA A 12 8.70 -0.84 -10.21
C ALA A 12 7.28 -0.68 -10.79
N THR A 13 6.58 0.40 -10.44
CA THR A 13 5.40 0.85 -11.19
C THR A 13 5.81 1.39 -12.56
N LYS A 14 4.87 1.38 -13.52
CA LYS A 14 4.99 2.11 -14.80
C LYS A 14 4.22 3.45 -14.79
N ASN A 15 3.54 3.76 -13.70
CA ASN A 15 2.69 4.94 -13.57
C ASN A 15 3.35 5.97 -12.64
N ILE A 16 3.78 7.09 -13.21
CA ILE A 16 4.39 8.20 -12.46
C ILE A 16 3.45 8.76 -11.38
N GLY A 17 2.13 8.64 -11.55
CA GLY A 17 1.16 9.03 -10.54
C GLY A 17 1.32 8.27 -9.23
N ASP A 18 1.76 7.01 -9.28
CA ASP A 18 1.96 6.18 -8.10
C ASP A 18 3.16 6.70 -7.29
N GLU A 19 4.23 7.13 -7.95
CA GLU A 19 5.39 7.76 -7.31
C GLU A 19 5.00 9.07 -6.62
N ILE A 20 4.21 9.91 -7.29
CA ILE A 20 3.72 11.19 -6.74
C ILE A 20 2.86 10.94 -5.49
N ILE A 21 1.97 9.95 -5.52
CA ILE A 21 1.12 9.57 -4.39
C ILE A 21 2.00 9.08 -3.23
N VAL A 22 2.90 8.13 -3.48
CA VAL A 22 3.77 7.57 -2.43
C VAL A 22 4.67 8.64 -1.81
N ASP A 23 5.24 9.53 -2.61
CA ASP A 23 6.07 10.64 -2.11
C ASP A 23 5.25 11.58 -1.20
N SER A 24 4.02 11.91 -1.60
CA SER A 24 3.10 12.72 -0.79
C SER A 24 2.74 12.03 0.53
N VAL A 25 2.47 10.72 0.50
CA VAL A 25 2.18 9.93 1.70
C VAL A 25 3.39 9.92 2.65
N LYS A 26 4.60 9.68 2.13
CA LYS A 26 5.84 9.70 2.93
C LYS A 26 6.05 11.05 3.60
N LYS A 27 5.83 12.16 2.88
CA LYS A 27 5.94 13.52 3.41
C LYS A 27 4.99 13.75 4.58
N GLU A 28 3.74 13.34 4.47
CA GLU A 28 2.76 13.50 5.56
C GLU A 28 3.05 12.60 6.75
N ILE A 29 3.43 11.34 6.51
CA ILE A 29 3.84 10.41 7.58
C ILE A 29 5.06 10.99 8.34
N LEU A 30 6.05 11.54 7.64
CA LEU A 30 7.21 12.19 8.26
C LEU A 30 6.85 13.42 9.09
N LYS A 31 5.78 14.15 8.75
CA LYS A 31 5.28 15.27 9.56
C LYS A 31 4.59 14.78 10.83
N ILE A 32 3.76 13.75 10.72
CA ILE A 32 3.02 13.15 11.85
C ILE A 32 4.01 12.50 12.83
N PHE A 33 4.97 11.75 12.30
CA PHE A 33 5.94 11.02 13.08
C PHE A 33 7.27 11.74 13.06
N ASN A 34 7.59 12.39 14.17
CA ASN A 34 8.80 13.18 14.36
C ASN A 34 10.09 12.39 13.97
N ARG A 35 11.17 13.11 13.62
CA ARG A 35 12.46 12.58 13.13
C ARG A 35 13.14 11.53 14.04
N LYS A 36 12.67 11.36 15.27
CA LYS A 36 13.10 10.32 16.21
C LYS A 36 12.46 8.95 15.95
N SER A 37 11.71 8.79 14.85
CA SER A 37 11.09 7.54 14.43
C SER A 37 11.94 6.86 13.37
N MET A 38 11.97 5.53 13.37
CA MET A 38 12.66 4.73 12.39
C MET A 38 11.68 4.30 11.31
N PHE A 39 11.98 4.61 10.06
CA PHE A 39 11.14 4.29 8.91
C PHE A 39 11.73 3.13 8.12
N PHE A 40 10.89 2.15 7.78
CA PHE A 40 11.24 1.03 6.93
C PHE A 40 10.39 1.10 5.65
N ASN A 41 11.04 1.37 4.52
CA ASN A 41 10.37 1.34 3.22
C ASN A 41 10.45 -0.06 2.63
N ILE A 42 9.29 -0.67 2.34
CA ILE A 42 9.18 -2.07 1.92
C ILE A 42 8.44 -2.10 0.58
N PRO A 43 9.09 -2.49 -0.53
CA PRO A 43 8.42 -2.59 -1.82
C PRO A 43 7.34 -3.67 -1.80
N THR A 44 6.18 -3.41 -2.40
CA THR A 44 5.07 -4.38 -2.46
C THR A 44 5.02 -5.19 -3.76
N HIS A 45 5.74 -4.77 -4.82
CA HIS A 45 5.79 -5.48 -6.11
C HIS A 45 6.78 -6.65 -6.12
N GLU A 46 7.59 -6.74 -5.07
CA GLU A 46 8.48 -7.87 -4.83
C GLU A 46 7.89 -8.80 -3.77
N ILE A 47 8.30 -10.07 -3.80
CA ILE A 47 7.91 -11.05 -2.78
C ILE A 47 8.31 -10.51 -1.41
N ILE A 48 7.33 -10.30 -0.53
CA ILE A 48 7.58 -9.80 0.81
C ILE A 48 8.33 -10.87 1.60
N SER A 49 9.63 -10.64 1.74
CA SER A 49 10.55 -11.58 2.38
C SER A 49 10.13 -11.88 3.83
N ARG A 50 10.64 -12.99 4.38
CA ARG A 50 10.43 -13.29 5.81
C ARG A 50 10.97 -12.18 6.71
N HIS A 51 12.03 -11.50 6.28
CA HIS A 51 12.61 -10.37 7.00
C HIS A 51 11.66 -9.15 6.98
N SER A 52 11.14 -8.77 5.81
CA SER A 52 10.17 -7.68 5.67
C SER A 52 8.91 -7.93 6.49
N ARG A 53 8.40 -9.18 6.49
CA ARG A 53 7.27 -9.57 7.36
C ARG A 53 7.57 -9.41 8.83
N ARG A 54 8.79 -9.76 9.27
CA ARG A 54 9.20 -9.57 10.67
C ARG A 54 9.27 -8.09 11.03
N ILE A 55 9.80 -7.25 10.15
CA ILE A 55 9.82 -5.80 10.34
C ILE A 55 8.40 -5.26 10.50
N ILE A 56 7.48 -5.61 9.61
CA ILE A 56 6.08 -5.17 9.65
C ILE A 56 5.41 -5.57 10.96
N LYS A 57 5.65 -6.80 11.43
CA LYS A 57 5.10 -7.30 12.70
C LYS A 57 5.67 -6.60 13.93
N GLU A 58 6.94 -6.19 13.88
CA GLU A 58 7.61 -5.46 14.96
C GLU A 58 7.36 -3.94 14.90
N SER A 59 6.78 -3.42 13.81
CA SER A 59 6.48 -2.02 13.66
C SER A 59 5.28 -1.60 14.51
N ASN A 60 5.37 -0.40 15.10
CA ASN A 60 4.27 0.19 15.85
C ASN A 60 3.11 0.58 14.93
N TYR A 61 3.43 1.01 13.71
CA TYR A 61 2.46 1.36 12.68
C TYR A 61 2.98 0.87 11.33
N SER A 62 2.08 0.33 10.52
CA SER A 62 2.37 -0.13 9.17
C SER A 62 1.40 0.54 8.21
N PHE A 63 1.93 1.32 7.29
CA PHE A 63 1.15 2.06 6.29
C PHE A 63 1.30 1.40 4.94
N VAL A 64 0.20 1.23 4.22
CA VAL A 64 0.22 0.95 2.78
C VAL A 64 0.09 2.28 2.07
N ALA A 65 1.18 2.72 1.45
CA ALA A 65 1.27 3.92 0.64
C ALA A 65 1.08 3.53 -0.81
N GLY A 66 -0.08 3.85 -1.39
CA GLY A 66 -0.35 3.42 -2.76
C GLY A 66 -1.66 3.88 -3.36
N THR A 67 -1.90 3.43 -4.60
CA THR A 67 -2.92 3.91 -5.55
C THR A 67 -3.97 2.83 -5.87
N ASN A 68 -5.13 3.22 -6.44
CA ASN A 68 -6.25 2.39 -6.98
C ASN A 68 -6.38 0.92 -6.52
N LEU A 69 -6.36 0.67 -5.20
CA LEU A 69 -6.39 -0.68 -4.64
C LEU A 69 -7.77 -1.35 -4.66
N LEU A 70 -8.87 -0.62 -4.88
CA LEU A 70 -10.20 -1.21 -4.78
C LEU A 70 -10.86 -1.33 -6.15
N SER A 71 -10.69 -2.47 -6.83
CA SER A 71 -11.45 -2.83 -8.03
C SER A 71 -12.55 -3.83 -7.66
N SER A 72 -13.78 -3.58 -8.09
CA SER A 72 -14.90 -4.50 -7.90
C SER A 72 -14.57 -5.92 -8.40
N LYS A 73 -15.06 -6.95 -7.68
CA LYS A 73 -14.78 -8.40 -7.82
C LYS A 73 -14.65 -8.95 -9.25
N GLN A 74 -15.29 -8.34 -10.23
CA GLN A 74 -15.30 -8.81 -11.62
C GLN A 74 -14.01 -8.50 -12.42
N ASN A 75 -13.19 -7.54 -11.99
CA ASN A 75 -12.01 -7.09 -12.76
C ASN A 75 -10.66 -7.42 -12.14
N ILE A 76 -10.62 -8.23 -11.06
CA ILE A 76 -9.36 -8.69 -10.45
C ILE A 76 -8.48 -9.42 -11.49
N ILE A 77 -9.10 -10.05 -12.49
CA ILE A 77 -8.41 -10.86 -13.52
C ILE A 77 -7.95 -10.03 -14.73
N LYS A 78 -8.50 -8.82 -14.96
CA LYS A 78 -8.24 -8.02 -16.18
C LYS A 78 -7.73 -6.60 -15.94
N ALA A 79 -7.85 -6.07 -14.73
CA ALA A 79 -7.31 -4.75 -14.39
C ALA A 79 -5.92 -4.93 -13.78
N ASN A 80 -4.89 -4.77 -14.61
CA ASN A 80 -3.45 -4.72 -14.29
C ASN A 80 -3.04 -3.57 -13.32
N GLN A 81 -3.89 -3.21 -12.36
CA GLN A 81 -3.64 -2.13 -11.40
C GLN A 81 -3.50 -2.64 -9.97
N TRP A 82 -3.82 -3.92 -9.72
CA TRP A 82 -3.64 -4.55 -8.42
C TRP A 82 -2.22 -5.03 -8.27
N ASN A 83 -1.42 -4.16 -7.71
CA ASN A 83 0.02 -4.36 -7.63
C ASN A 83 0.42 -4.85 -6.19
N ILE A 84 -0.55 -4.96 -5.26
CA ILE A 84 -0.43 -5.74 -4.02
C ILE A 84 -1.11 -7.09 -4.24
N ASN A 85 -0.37 -8.18 -4.12
CA ASN A 85 -0.91 -9.52 -4.23
C ASN A 85 -1.96 -9.74 -3.12
N PHE A 86 -3.19 -10.15 -3.45
CA PHE A 86 -4.28 -10.33 -2.49
C PHE A 86 -3.89 -11.25 -1.31
N TYR A 87 -2.98 -12.20 -1.58
CA TYR A 87 -2.38 -13.09 -0.58
C TYR A 87 -1.49 -12.38 0.45
N ASP A 88 -0.91 -11.23 0.13
CA ASP A 88 -0.15 -10.42 1.09
C ASP A 88 -1.09 -9.51 1.89
N ALA A 89 -2.14 -8.97 1.26
CA ALA A 89 -3.19 -8.21 1.95
C ALA A 89 -3.89 -9.03 3.04
N MET A 90 -4.14 -10.33 2.80
CA MET A 90 -4.71 -11.24 3.81
C MET A 90 -3.75 -11.59 4.97
N LYS A 91 -2.45 -11.29 4.87
CA LYS A 91 -1.44 -11.59 5.90
C LYS A 91 -1.10 -10.38 6.76
N PHE A 92 -1.71 -9.23 6.50
CA PHE A 92 -1.51 -8.01 7.27
C PHE A 92 -2.72 -7.73 8.15
N ASP A 93 -2.64 -8.13 9.42
CA ASP A 93 -3.77 -8.00 10.34
C ASP A 93 -4.01 -6.54 10.79
N ASN A 94 -3.00 -5.66 10.68
CA ASN A 94 -3.04 -4.29 11.19
C ASN A 94 -2.27 -3.30 10.31
N VAL A 95 -2.82 -2.98 9.12
CA VAL A 95 -2.25 -1.96 8.22
C VAL A 95 -3.18 -0.78 8.03
N ILE A 96 -2.60 0.41 7.99
CA ILE A 96 -3.30 1.67 7.72
C ILE A 96 -3.14 1.99 6.24
N LEU A 97 -4.27 2.18 5.56
CA LEU A 97 -4.30 2.49 4.14
C LEU A 97 -4.23 4.02 3.93
N MET A 98 -3.33 4.49 3.07
CA MET A 98 -3.16 5.92 2.80
C MET A 98 -2.86 6.21 1.32
N GLY A 99 -3.50 7.23 0.76
CA GLY A 99 -3.33 7.64 -0.64
C GLY A 99 -4.12 6.80 -1.66
N LEU A 100 -5.01 5.92 -1.21
CA LEU A 100 -5.68 4.95 -2.08
C LEU A 100 -6.82 5.55 -2.92
N GLY A 101 -6.94 5.07 -4.16
CA GLY A 101 -8.15 5.20 -4.97
C GLY A 101 -8.99 3.93 -4.96
N GLY A 102 -10.29 4.04 -5.24
CA GLY A 102 -11.18 2.91 -5.37
C GLY A 102 -12.22 3.11 -6.46
N ARG A 103 -12.36 2.11 -7.34
CA ARG A 103 -13.36 2.09 -8.41
C ARG A 103 -14.47 1.10 -8.09
N ILE A 104 -15.58 1.63 -7.59
CA ILE A 104 -16.82 0.87 -7.39
C ILE A 104 -17.63 0.94 -8.69
N ILE A 105 -17.60 -0.13 -9.49
CA ILE A 105 -18.49 -0.25 -10.65
C ILE A 105 -19.84 -0.74 -10.14
N LYS A 106 -20.84 0.15 -10.12
CA LYS A 106 -22.23 -0.24 -9.91
C LYS A 106 -22.74 -0.88 -11.20
N ARG A 107 -23.26 -2.11 -11.11
CA ARG A 107 -23.94 -2.78 -12.21
C ARG A 107 -25.15 -1.92 -12.58
N LYS A 108 -25.22 -1.40 -13.81
CA LYS A 108 -26.46 -0.79 -14.32
C LYS A 108 -27.53 -1.89 -14.24
N LEU A 109 -28.55 -1.67 -13.41
CA LEU A 109 -29.79 -2.42 -13.54
C LEU A 109 -30.33 -2.07 -14.93
N ALA A 110 -30.34 -3.07 -15.81
CA ALA A 110 -31.05 -2.96 -17.07
C ALA A 110 -32.54 -2.91 -16.71
N TYR A 111 -33.14 -1.73 -16.90
CA TYR A 111 -34.59 -1.57 -16.96
C TYR A 111 -35.01 -1.81 -18.41
#